data_AF-A0A2V5Q669-F1
#
_entry.id   AF-A0A2V5Q669-F1
#
_cell.length_a   1.000
_cell.length_b   1.000
_cell.length_c   1.000
_cell.angle_alpha   90.00
_cell.angle_beta   90.00
_cell.angle_gamma   90.00
#
_symmetry.space_group_name_H-M   'P 1'
#
loop_
_entity.id
_entity.type
_entity.pdbx_description
1 polymer ?
#
loop_
_entity_poly.entity_id
_entity_poly.type
_entity_poly.pdbx_seq_one_letter_code
_entity_poly.pdbx_strand_id
1 'polypeptide(L)'
;GEVISGGNFHGAPLALAFDYAAIALADLMNMSERRTDRLVNPDKNEGLPAFLARRPGLESGFMTAQVAAASLVNEARVLAHPASVDNITTSGGKEDHVSMGMT
;
A
#
# COMPACT_ATOMS: atom_id res chain seq x y z
N GLY A 1 -10.36 28.70 -37.41
CA GLY A 1 -9.63 27.86 -36.45
C GLY A 1 -9.71 26.44 -36.93
N GLU A 2 -8.66 25.66 -36.72
CA GLU A 2 -8.59 24.24 -37.09
C GLU A 2 -9.10 23.35 -35.94
N VAL A 3 -9.69 22.20 -36.27
CA VAL A 3 -10.15 21.19 -35.30
C VAL A 3 -9.25 19.96 -35.42
N ILE A 4 -8.63 19.54 -34.31
CA ILE A 4 -7.68 18.42 -34.27
C ILE A 4 -8.26 17.28 -33.43
N SER A 5 -8.31 16.08 -34.02
CA SER A 5 -8.69 14.86 -33.30
C SER A 5 -7.54 14.36 -32.42
N GLY A 6 -7.83 13.83 -31.22
CA GLY A 6 -6.80 13.35 -30.30
C GLY A 6 -7.31 12.45 -29.19
N GLY A 7 -6.38 11.89 -28.42
CA GLY A 7 -6.63 10.95 -27.32
C GLY A 7 -6.24 11.49 -25.94
N ASN A 8 -6.28 12.81 -25.75
CA ASN A 8 -5.78 13.48 -24.53
C ASN A 8 -6.50 13.08 -23.23
N PHE A 9 -7.63 12.36 -23.34
CA PHE A 9 -8.35 11.78 -22.22
C PHE A 9 -7.67 10.51 -21.66
N HIS A 10 -6.69 9.93 -22.35
CA HIS A 10 -6.02 8.70 -21.92
C HIS A 10 -5.12 8.95 -20.70
N GLY A 11 -5.53 8.41 -19.54
CA GLY A 11 -4.94 8.71 -18.24
C GLY A 11 -3.68 7.91 -17.88
N ALA A 12 -3.02 7.23 -18.82
CA ALA A 12 -1.87 6.37 -18.53
C ALA A 12 -0.73 7.04 -17.74
N PRO A 13 -0.35 8.31 -18.00
CA PRO A 13 0.69 8.97 -17.21
C PRO A 13 0.37 9.06 -15.72
N LEU A 14 -0.92 9.23 -15.36
CA LEU A 14 -1.36 9.26 -13.96
C LEU A 14 -1.47 7.85 -13.39
N ALA A 15 -2.06 6.91 -14.13
CA ALA A 15 -2.21 5.53 -13.71
C ALA A 15 -0.87 4.89 -13.31
N LEU A 16 0.14 5.01 -14.18
CA LEU A 16 1.48 4.47 -13.91
C LEU A 16 2.14 5.11 -12.69
N ALA A 17 1.93 6.42 -12.50
CA ALA A 17 2.46 7.12 -11.33
C ALA A 17 1.78 6.68 -10.03
N PHE A 18 0.47 6.43 -10.05
CA PHE A 18 -0.28 5.96 -8.89
C PHE A 18 0.03 4.50 -8.54
N ASP A 19 0.20 3.62 -9.51
CA ASP A 19 0.67 2.25 -9.26
C ASP A 19 2.04 2.25 -8.58
N TYR A 20 2.97 3.07 -9.07
CA TYR A 20 4.28 3.21 -8.44
C TYR A 20 4.18 3.78 -7.02
N ALA A 21 3.29 4.76 -6.80
CA ALA A 21 3.05 5.32 -5.48
C ALA A 21 2.47 4.26 -4.51
N ALA A 22 1.53 3.42 -4.96
CA ALA A 22 0.96 2.35 -4.14
C ALA A 22 2.03 1.33 -3.73
N ILE A 23 2.91 0.92 -4.66
CA ILE A 23 4.06 0.06 -4.37
C ILE A 23 4.99 0.70 -3.33
N ALA A 24 5.36 1.97 -3.53
CA ALA A 24 6.26 2.68 -2.63
C ALA A 24 5.66 2.84 -1.21
N LEU A 25 4.35 3.10 -1.11
CA LEU A 25 3.65 3.19 0.17
C LEU A 25 3.60 1.84 0.89
N ALA A 26 3.31 0.75 0.19
CA ALA A 26 3.31 -0.58 0.78
C ALA A 26 4.70 -0.98 1.32
N ASP A 27 5.78 -0.61 0.61
CA ASP A 27 7.15 -0.82 1.09
C ASP A 27 7.48 0.03 2.33
N LEU A 28 7.10 1.31 2.33
CA LEU A 28 7.26 2.19 3.48
C LEU A 28 6.50 1.68 4.71
N MET A 29 5.27 1.20 4.52
CA MET A 29 4.47 0.58 5.59
C MET A 29 5.16 -0.65 6.18
N ASN A 30 5.74 -1.50 5.33
CA ASN A 30 6.53 -2.66 5.77
C ASN A 30 7.76 -2.23 6.59
N MET A 31 8.52 -1.23 6.12
CA MET A 31 9.65 -0.67 6.88
C MET A 31 9.21 -0.12 8.24
N SER A 32 8.08 0.58 8.29
CA SER A 32 7.51 1.11 9.52
C SER A 32 7.15 0.00 10.51
N GLU A 33 6.51 -1.07 10.04
CA GLU A 33 6.18 -2.23 10.87
C GLU A 33 7.44 -2.92 11.41
N ARG A 34 8.49 -3.09 10.60
CA ARG A 34 9.77 -3.65 11.09
C ARG A 34 10.38 -2.82 12.24
N ARG A 35 10.19 -1.50 12.23
CA ARG A 35 10.63 -0.61 13.32
C ARG A 35 9.75 -0.79 14.56
N THR A 36 8.43 -0.93 14.36
CA THR A 36 7.49 -1.26 15.44
C THR A 36 7.84 -2.60 16.09
N ASP A 37 8.06 -3.66 15.32
CA ASP A 37 8.51 -4.97 15.82
C ASP A 37 9.79 -4.84 16.65
N ARG A 38 10.82 -4.14 16.13
CA ARG A 38 12.06 -3.91 16.88
C ARG A 38 11.82 -3.24 18.23
N LEU A 39 10.87 -2.33 18.33
CA LEU A 39 10.56 -1.61 19.58
C LEU A 39 9.77 -2.47 20.58
N VAL A 40 8.80 -3.25 20.10
CA VAL A 40 7.91 -4.02 20.98
C VAL A 40 8.48 -5.39 21.34
N ASN A 41 9.43 -5.91 20.58
CA ASN A 41 9.99 -7.24 20.76
C ASN A 41 11.13 -7.23 21.81
N PRO A 42 10.96 -7.93 22.96
CA PRO A 42 11.96 -7.94 24.03
C PRO A 42 13.32 -8.51 23.61
N ASP A 43 13.38 -9.31 22.53
CA ASP A 43 14.64 -9.86 22.02
C ASP A 43 15.43 -8.83 21.19
N LYS A 44 14.81 -7.72 20.78
CA LYS A 44 15.37 -6.73 19.84
C LYS A 44 15.38 -5.29 20.35
N ASN A 45 14.64 -5.00 21.42
CA ASN A 45 14.30 -3.65 21.86
C ASN A 45 15.27 -3.06 22.91
N GLU A 46 16.47 -3.64 23.04
CA GLU A 46 17.58 -3.09 23.85
C GLU A 46 17.22 -2.88 25.34
N GLY A 47 16.45 -3.81 25.92
CA GLY A 47 16.13 -3.84 27.35
C GLY A 47 14.82 -3.14 27.73
N LEU A 48 14.02 -2.73 26.74
CA LEU A 48 12.67 -2.21 26.99
C LEU A 48 11.71 -3.35 27.40
N PRO A 49 10.66 -3.05 28.19
CA PRO A 49 9.64 -4.04 28.53
C PRO A 49 9.00 -4.65 27.28
N ALA A 50 8.65 -5.95 27.34
CA ALA A 50 7.94 -6.63 26.26
C ALA A 50 6.64 -5.88 25.92
N PHE A 51 6.44 -5.61 24.63
CA PHE A 51 5.33 -4.82 24.10
C PHE A 51 5.17 -3.42 24.71
N LEU A 52 6.22 -2.89 25.33
CA LEU A 52 6.23 -1.67 26.15
C LEU A 52 5.12 -1.66 27.22
N ALA A 53 4.76 -2.83 27.74
CA ALA A 53 3.80 -2.94 28.84
C ALA A 53 4.38 -2.33 30.12
N ARG A 54 3.59 -1.52 30.84
CA ARG A 54 3.95 -0.96 32.14
C ARG A 54 3.87 -2.00 33.24
N ARG A 55 2.92 -2.95 33.14
CA ARG A 55 2.74 -4.09 34.05
C ARG A 55 2.65 -5.41 33.28
N PRO A 56 3.78 -5.97 32.81
CA PRO A 56 3.80 -7.22 32.05
C PRO A 56 3.06 -8.36 32.78
N GLY A 57 2.30 -9.16 32.03
CA GLY A 57 1.48 -10.26 32.56
C GLY A 57 0.06 -9.86 33.01
N LEU A 58 -0.15 -8.60 33.40
CA LEU A 58 -1.48 -8.04 33.70
C LEU A 58 -2.08 -7.24 32.54
N GLU A 59 -1.23 -6.71 31.65
CA GLU A 59 -1.64 -6.04 30.41
C GLU A 59 -0.74 -6.45 29.24
N SER A 60 -1.26 -6.29 28.02
CA SER A 60 -0.58 -6.67 26.78
C SER A 60 0.21 -5.54 26.13
N GLY A 61 0.22 -4.33 26.72
CA GLY A 61 0.88 -3.16 26.13
C GLY A 61 0.42 -2.90 24.69
N PHE A 62 1.38 -2.79 23.77
CA PHE A 62 1.13 -2.57 22.34
C PHE A 62 1.02 -3.84 21.50
N MET A 63 0.90 -5.02 22.11
CA MET A 63 0.78 -6.29 21.37
C MET A 63 -0.33 -6.25 20.32
N THR A 64 -1.55 -5.86 20.71
CA THR A 64 -2.69 -5.77 19.77
C THR A 64 -2.47 -4.71 18.69
N ALA A 65 -1.82 -3.60 19.03
CA ALA A 65 -1.49 -2.56 18.06
C ALA A 65 -0.49 -3.06 17.01
N GLN A 66 0.50 -3.87 17.41
CA GLN A 66 1.44 -4.49 16.47
C GLN A 66 0.77 -5.55 15.58
N VAL A 67 -0.17 -6.35 16.12
CA VAL A 67 -1.00 -7.26 15.31
C VAL A 67 -1.82 -6.49 14.27
N ALA A 68 -2.46 -5.38 14.68
CA ALA A 68 -3.21 -4.53 13.76
C ALA A 68 -2.30 -3.92 12.67
N ALA A 69 -1.11 -3.42 13.05
CA ALA A 69 -0.13 -2.91 12.10
C ALA A 69 0.28 -3.98 11.08
N ALA A 70 0.59 -5.21 11.52
CA ALA A 70 0.93 -6.31 10.64
C ALA A 70 -0.21 -6.66 9.66
N SER A 71 -1.47 -6.63 10.13
CA SER A 71 -2.65 -6.83 9.28
C SER A 71 -2.76 -5.76 8.19
N LEU A 72 -2.63 -4.48 8.57
CA LEU A 72 -2.70 -3.35 7.64
C LEU A 72 -1.58 -3.40 6.58
N VAL A 73 -0.36 -3.79 6.96
CA VAL A 73 0.73 -3.99 6.00
C VAL A 73 0.40 -5.11 5.01
N ASN A 74 -0.19 -6.21 5.46
CA ASN A 74 -0.56 -7.31 4.57
C ASN A 74 -1.68 -6.93 3.61
N GLU A 75 -2.68 -6.17 4.07
CA GLU A 75 -3.73 -5.62 3.22
C GLU A 75 -3.15 -4.66 2.17
N ALA A 76 -2.28 -3.74 2.57
CA ALA A 76 -1.63 -2.80 1.66
C ALA A 76 -0.80 -3.50 0.57
N ARG A 77 -0.15 -4.64 0.88
CA ARG A 77 0.56 -5.44 -0.14
C ARG A 77 -0.37 -5.97 -1.22
N VAL A 78 -1.58 -6.38 -0.85
CA VAL A 78 -2.58 -6.86 -1.82
C VAL A 78 -3.10 -5.69 -2.66
N LEU A 79 -3.39 -4.56 -2.02
CA LEU A 79 -3.87 -3.35 -2.69
C LEU A 79 -2.83 -2.68 -3.60
N ALA A 80 -1.55 -2.94 -3.40
CA ALA A 80 -0.47 -2.41 -4.22
C ALA A 80 -0.27 -3.16 -5.56
N HIS A 81 -1.18 -4.08 -5.93
CA HIS A 81 -1.18 -4.65 -7.26
C HIS A 81 -1.45 -3.56 -8.31
N PRO A 82 -0.59 -3.41 -9.35
CA PRO A 82 -0.77 -2.34 -10.34
C PRO A 82 -2.07 -2.50 -11.12
N ALA A 83 -2.94 -1.49 -11.10
CA ALA A 83 -4.19 -1.52 -11.85
C ALA A 83 -3.96 -1.25 -13.35
N SER A 84 -2.92 -0.50 -13.71
CA SER A 84 -2.65 -0.09 -15.10
C SER A 84 -2.33 -1.25 -16.05
N VAL A 85 -1.99 -2.43 -15.53
CA VAL A 85 -1.68 -3.62 -16.33
C VAL A 85 -2.89 -4.51 -16.59
N ASP A 86 -4.02 -4.27 -15.92
CA ASP A 86 -5.22 -5.09 -15.99
C ASP A 86 -6.31 -4.45 -16.87
N ASN A 87 -5.92 -4.02 -18.07
CA ASN A 87 -6.85 -3.43 -19.04
C ASN A 87 -7.47 -4.50 -19.95
N ILE A 88 -8.76 -4.37 -20.23
CA ILE A 88 -9.53 -5.23 -21.13
C ILE A 88 -10.33 -4.32 -22.08
N THR A 89 -10.44 -4.72 -23.35
CA THR A 89 -11.20 -3.99 -24.36
C THR A 89 -12.66 -3.76 -23.96
N THR A 90 -13.14 -2.53 -24.11
CA THR A 90 -14.53 -2.11 -23.88
C THR A 90 -15.12 -1.42 -25.11
N SER A 91 -16.37 -0.96 -24.97
CA SER A 91 -17.01 -0.06 -25.94
C SER A 91 -17.05 -0.60 -27.38
N GLY A 92 -17.22 -1.92 -27.52
CA GLY A 92 -17.28 -2.59 -28.82
C GLY A 92 -15.99 -2.50 -29.64
N GLY A 93 -14.82 -2.47 -28.96
CA GLY A 93 -13.50 -2.37 -29.59
C GLY A 93 -13.01 -0.94 -29.83
N LYS A 94 -13.77 0.08 -29.40
CA LYS A 94 -13.35 1.48 -29.51
C LYS A 94 -12.36 1.89 -28.42
N GLU A 95 -12.50 1.29 -27.24
CA GLU A 95 -11.59 1.46 -26.11
C GLU A 95 -10.86 0.13 -25.93
N ASP A 96 -10.00 -0.17 -26.89
CA ASP A 96 -9.22 -1.41 -26.91
C ASP A 96 -8.08 -1.40 -25.90
N HIS A 97 -7.63 -0.22 -25.48
CA HIS A 97 -6.67 0.01 -24.40
C HIS A 97 -7.12 1.12 -23.45
N VAL A 98 -7.14 0.83 -22.15
CA VAL A 98 -7.61 1.75 -21.10
C VAL A 98 -6.58 1.84 -19.99
N SER A 99 -6.39 3.02 -19.42
CA SER A 99 -5.33 3.27 -18.44
C SER A 99 -5.61 2.77 -17.02
N MET A 100 -6.88 2.48 -16.69
CA MET A 100 -7.33 2.09 -15.34
C MET A 100 -7.03 3.07 -14.20
N GLY A 101 -6.55 4.28 -14.47
CA GLY A 101 -6.07 5.24 -13.45
C GLY A 101 -7.08 5.83 -12.46
N MET A 102 -8.33 5.35 -12.43
CA MET A 102 -9.33 5.68 -11.39
C MET A 102 -9.56 4.51 -10.41
N THR A 103 -9.01 3.33 -10.72
CA THR A 103 -9.08 2.13 -9.88
C THR A 103 -7.89 2.11 -8.94
#